data_AF-A0A8E2DLN7-F1
#
_entry.id   AF-A0A8E2DLN7-F1
#
_cell.length_a   1.000
_cell.length_b   1.000
_cell.length_c   1.000
_cell.angle_alpha   90.00
_cell.angle_beta   90.00
_cell.angle_gamma   90.00
#
_symmetry.space_group_name_H-M   'P 1'
#
loop_
_entity.id
_entity.type
_entity.pdbx_description
1 polymer ?
#
loop_
_entity_poly.entity_id
_entity_poly.type
_entity_poly.pdbx_seq_one_letter_code
_entity_poly.pdbx_strand_id
1 'polypeptide(L)'
;MTKDQVEMDMRGRCSAGQKMLASIIIRLALADSFGQNCGILALDEPTNALDTENIDALAASLVDIINERKNHANFQLIIITHDENFLRKLGQSDVMEYYWRVLRDSRQKSIIERHRFG
;
A
#
# COMPACT_ATOMS: atom_id res chain seq x y z
N MET A 1 -11.63 1.23 -18.08
CA MET A 1 -12.50 2.37 -17.74
C MET A 1 -13.28 2.72 -19.00
N THR A 2 -14.60 2.77 -18.95
CA THR A 2 -15.43 3.07 -20.14
C THR A 2 -16.04 4.44 -19.99
N LYS A 3 -15.81 5.32 -20.96
CA LYS A 3 -16.55 6.57 -21.12
C LYS A 3 -17.27 6.48 -22.46
N ASP A 4 -18.58 6.74 -22.46
CA ASP A 4 -19.41 6.71 -23.67
C ASP A 4 -19.30 5.39 -24.47
N GLN A 5 -19.30 4.25 -23.76
CA GLN A 5 -19.21 2.88 -24.30
C GLN A 5 -17.93 2.55 -25.11
N VAL A 6 -16.92 3.43 -25.09
CA VAL A 6 -15.61 3.13 -25.67
C VAL A 6 -14.68 2.64 -24.57
N GLU A 7 -14.04 1.50 -24.81
CA GLU A 7 -13.01 0.95 -23.94
C GLU A 7 -11.78 1.87 -24.00
N MET A 8 -11.51 2.58 -22.90
CA MET A 8 -10.41 3.54 -22.87
C MET A 8 -9.14 2.88 -22.34
N ASP A 9 -8.06 2.99 -23.12
CA ASP A 9 -6.71 2.64 -22.67
C ASP A 9 -6.31 3.52 -21.48
N MET A 10 -5.82 2.88 -20.42
CA MET A 10 -5.31 3.53 -19.21
C MET A 10 -3.95 4.20 -19.46
N ARG A 11 -3.24 3.81 -20.53
CA ARG A 11 -1.93 4.32 -20.88
C ARG A 11 -1.98 5.82 -21.18
N GLY A 12 -1.29 6.60 -20.35
CA GLY A 12 -1.23 8.06 -20.48
C GLY A 12 -2.46 8.83 -19.99
N ARG A 13 -3.49 8.15 -19.44
CA ARG A 13 -4.76 8.80 -19.02
C ARG A 13 -5.10 8.65 -17.54
N CYS A 14 -4.35 7.84 -16.80
CA CYS A 14 -4.54 7.66 -15.37
C CYS A 14 -3.57 8.53 -14.55
N SER A 15 -4.04 9.03 -13.40
CA SER A 15 -3.20 9.68 -12.40
C SER A 15 -2.17 8.71 -11.82
N ALA A 16 -1.13 9.24 -11.17
CA ALA A 16 -0.13 8.40 -10.50
C ALA A 16 -0.77 7.49 -9.44
N GLY A 17 -1.69 8.04 -8.63
CA GLY A 17 -2.43 7.27 -7.61
C GLY A 17 -3.30 6.17 -8.22
N GLN A 18 -4.01 6.46 -9.32
CA GLN A 18 -4.83 5.47 -10.02
C GLN A 18 -3.99 4.34 -10.62
N LYS A 19 -2.83 4.64 -11.21
CA LYS A 19 -1.92 3.62 -11.74
C LYS A 19 -1.39 2.71 -10.64
N MET A 20 -1.08 3.32 -9.50
CA MET A 20 -0.55 2.63 -8.34
C MET A 20 -1.60 1.70 -7.71
N LEU A 21 -2.82 2.20 -7.47
CA LEU A 21 -3.96 1.37 -7.01
C LEU A 21 -4.31 0.25 -8.00
N ALA A 22 -4.40 0.56 -9.30
CA ALA A 22 -4.64 -0.46 -10.31
C ALA A 22 -3.54 -1.53 -10.32
N SER A 23 -2.28 -1.13 -10.17
CA SER A 23 -1.15 -2.06 -10.07
C SER A 23 -1.25 -2.98 -8.86
N ILE A 24 -1.69 -2.46 -7.70
CA ILE A 24 -1.94 -3.24 -6.49
C ILE A 24 -3.06 -4.25 -6.72
N ILE A 25 -4.21 -3.79 -7.19
CA ILE A 25 -5.39 -4.64 -7.42
C ILE A 25 -5.09 -5.75 -8.42
N ILE A 26 -4.41 -5.42 -9.54
CA ILE A 26 -4.01 -6.40 -10.55
C ILE A 26 -3.06 -7.42 -9.93
N ARG A 27 -2.04 -6.99 -9.18
CA ARG A 27 -1.11 -7.92 -8.52
C ARG A 27 -1.81 -8.84 -7.53
N LEU A 28 -2.77 -8.34 -6.76
CA LEU A 28 -3.58 -9.15 -5.85
C LEU A 28 -4.46 -10.15 -6.60
N ALA A 29 -5.13 -9.72 -7.67
CA ALA A 29 -5.97 -10.59 -8.48
C ALA A 29 -5.14 -11.69 -9.19
N LEU A 30 -3.95 -11.34 -9.68
CA LEU A 30 -3.02 -12.31 -10.27
C LEU A 30 -2.49 -13.29 -9.22
N ALA A 31 -2.17 -12.80 -8.02
CA ALA A 31 -1.76 -13.64 -6.91
C ALA A 31 -2.85 -14.65 -6.52
N ASP A 32 -4.12 -14.22 -6.42
CA ASP A 32 -5.24 -15.12 -6.11
C ASP A 32 -5.52 -16.11 -7.25
N SER A 33 -5.35 -15.70 -8.51
CA SER A 33 -5.68 -16.54 -9.68
C SER A 33 -4.59 -17.54 -10.04
N PHE A 34 -3.32 -17.15 -9.89
CA PHE A 34 -2.16 -17.93 -10.35
C PHE A 34 -1.30 -18.47 -9.21
N GLY A 35 -1.34 -17.84 -8.03
CA GLY A 35 -0.53 -18.23 -6.88
C GLY A 35 -1.29 -19.17 -5.97
N GLN A 36 -0.90 -20.44 -5.91
CA GLN A 36 -1.24 -21.27 -4.75
C GLN A 36 -0.53 -20.65 -3.53
N ASN A 37 -1.29 -19.94 -2.69
CA ASN A 37 -0.85 -19.37 -1.40
C ASN A 37 0.18 -18.22 -1.44
N CYS A 38 0.36 -17.50 -2.56
CA CYS A 38 1.24 -16.34 -2.59
C CYS A 38 0.47 -15.05 -2.26
N GLY A 39 0.20 -14.77 -0.99
CA GLY A 39 -0.50 -13.53 -0.60
C GLY A 39 0.40 -12.45 -0.01
N ILE A 40 1.70 -12.45 -0.30
CA ILE A 40 2.61 -11.37 0.11
C ILE A 40 2.68 -10.29 -0.97
N LEU A 41 2.35 -9.05 -0.61
CA LEU A 41 2.53 -7.87 -1.46
C LEU A 41 3.44 -6.87 -0.75
N ALA A 42 4.50 -6.40 -1.43
CA ALA A 42 5.37 -5.35 -0.93
C ALA A 42 5.24 -4.07 -1.78
N LEU A 43 5.09 -2.94 -1.11
CA LEU A 43 5.02 -1.60 -1.70
C LEU A 43 6.19 -0.76 -1.19
N ASP A 44 7.08 -0.36 -2.09
CA ASP A 44 8.21 0.49 -1.78
C ASP A 44 7.91 1.93 -2.22
N GLU A 45 7.93 2.85 -1.26
CA GLU A 45 7.57 4.26 -1.40
C GLU A 45 6.29 4.52 -2.20
N PRO A 46 5.14 4.00 -1.74
CA PRO A 46 3.87 4.06 -2.44
C PRO A 46 3.35 5.50 -2.69
N THR A 47 3.76 6.45 -1.86
CA THR A 47 3.33 7.85 -1.91
C THR A 47 4.15 8.71 -2.88
N ASN A 48 5.16 8.13 -3.54
CA ASN A 48 6.04 8.88 -4.42
C ASN A 48 5.27 9.54 -5.58
N ALA A 49 5.53 10.82 -5.81
CA ALA A 49 4.86 11.65 -6.82
C ALA A 49 3.32 11.72 -6.68
N LEU A 50 2.78 11.50 -5.47
CA LEU A 50 1.38 11.76 -5.15
C LEU A 50 1.23 13.09 -4.41
N ASP A 51 0.17 13.82 -4.71
CA ASP A 51 -0.28 14.94 -3.89
C ASP A 51 -1.02 14.43 -2.63
N THR A 52 -1.27 15.33 -1.69
CA THR A 52 -1.94 15.01 -0.43
C THR A 52 -3.29 14.33 -0.63
N GLU A 53 -4.10 14.76 -1.60
CA GLU A 53 -5.41 14.16 -1.87
C GLU A 53 -5.29 12.70 -2.34
N ASN A 54 -4.33 12.42 -3.24
CA ASN A 54 -4.07 11.07 -3.73
C ASN A 54 -3.44 10.17 -2.65
N ILE A 55 -2.60 10.72 -1.76
CA ILE A 55 -2.08 9.99 -0.59
C ILE A 55 -3.23 9.53 0.30
N ASP A 56 -4.24 10.37 0.48
CA ASP A 56 -5.37 10.10 1.37
C ASP A 56 -6.29 9.04 0.79
N ALA A 57 -6.62 9.19 -0.50
CA ALA A 57 -7.39 8.20 -1.24
C ALA A 57 -6.67 6.83 -1.27
N LEU A 58 -5.35 6.83 -1.43
CA LEU A 58 -4.55 5.63 -1.39
C LEU A 58 -4.58 4.97 0.00
N ALA A 59 -4.38 5.75 1.07
CA ALA A 59 -4.41 5.22 2.44
C ALA A 59 -5.78 4.58 2.74
N ALA A 60 -6.88 5.26 2.40
CA ALA A 60 -8.23 4.73 2.56
C ALA A 60 -8.43 3.43 1.78
N SER A 61 -8.02 3.40 0.51
CA SER A 61 -8.15 2.20 -0.34
C SER A 61 -7.34 1.01 0.21
N LEU A 62 -6.15 1.26 0.75
CA LEU A 62 -5.33 0.21 1.36
C LEU A 62 -5.97 -0.34 2.65
N VAL A 63 -6.56 0.53 3.48
CA VAL A 63 -7.32 0.12 4.66
C VAL A 63 -8.49 -0.79 4.26
N ASP A 64 -9.23 -0.43 3.22
CA ASP A 64 -10.33 -1.25 2.71
C ASP A 64 -9.85 -2.64 2.26
N ILE A 65 -8.76 -2.70 1.49
CA ILE A 65 -8.14 -3.96 1.05
C ILE A 65 -7.69 -4.81 2.24
N ILE A 66 -7.05 -4.19 3.25
CA ILE A 66 -6.59 -4.91 4.45
C ILE A 66 -7.79 -5.48 5.19
N ASN A 67 -8.86 -4.69 5.40
CA ASN A 67 -10.05 -5.14 6.11
C ASN A 67 -10.77 -6.28 5.39
N GLU A 68 -10.91 -6.18 4.06
CA GLU A 68 -11.51 -7.23 3.24
C GLU A 68 -10.69 -8.53 3.30
N ARG A 69 -9.36 -8.43 3.23
CA ARG A 69 -8.46 -9.59 3.19
C ARG A 69 -7.97 -10.07 4.54
N LYS A 70 -8.30 -9.39 5.65
CA LYS A 70 -7.86 -9.75 7.02
C LYS A 70 -8.26 -11.18 7.42
N ASN A 71 -9.37 -11.67 6.88
CA ASN A 71 -9.89 -13.01 7.14
C ASN A 71 -9.31 -14.08 6.19
N HIS A 72 -8.52 -13.70 5.19
CA HIS A 72 -7.88 -14.64 4.28
C HIS A 72 -6.55 -15.10 4.89
N ALA A 73 -6.39 -16.41 5.12
CA ALA A 73 -5.29 -16.99 5.89
C ALA A 73 -3.88 -16.70 5.34
N ASN A 74 -3.75 -16.19 4.11
CA ASN A 74 -2.47 -16.09 3.41
C ASN A 74 -2.10 -14.67 2.98
N PHE A 75 -2.79 -13.61 3.46
CA PHE A 75 -2.50 -12.24 3.04
C PHE A 75 -1.51 -11.51 3.96
N GLN A 76 -0.45 -10.96 3.39
CA GLN A 76 0.53 -10.11 4.06
C GLN A 76 0.86 -8.90 3.18
N LEU A 77 0.65 -7.70 3.70
CA LEU A 77 1.03 -6.44 3.04
C LEU A 77 2.23 -5.83 3.77
N ILE A 78 3.31 -5.57 3.03
CA ILE A 78 4.51 -4.87 3.51
C ILE A 78 4.54 -3.51 2.82
N ILE A 79 4.68 -2.45 3.62
CA ILE A 79 4.80 -1.09 3.10
C ILE A 79 6.08 -0.47 3.64
N ILE A 80 6.90 0.06 2.74
CA ILE A 80 8.10 0.84 3.06
C ILE A 80 7.79 2.28 2.67
N THR A 81 7.92 3.19 3.63
CA THR A 81 7.70 4.62 3.37
C THR A 81 8.46 5.49 4.36
N HIS A 82 8.84 6.68 3.92
CA HIS A 82 9.30 7.78 4.78
C HIS A 82 8.20 8.81 5.09
N ASP A 83 6.98 8.62 4.59
CA ASP A 83 5.86 9.54 4.80
C ASP A 83 5.13 9.25 6.13
N GLU A 84 5.38 10.09 7.14
CA GLU A 84 4.74 9.97 8.45
C GLU A 84 3.24 10.29 8.44
N ASN A 85 2.76 11.13 7.51
CA ASN A 85 1.34 11.45 7.41
C ASN A 85 0.55 10.26 6.88
N PHE A 86 1.09 9.58 5.86
CA PHE A 86 0.54 8.35 5.33
C PHE A 86 0.54 7.24 6.37
N LEU A 87 1.65 7.07 7.11
CA LEU A 87 1.74 6.10 8.21
C LEU A 87 0.68 6.37 9.29
N ARG A 88 0.50 7.63 9.69
CA ARG A 88 -0.50 8.03 10.70
C ARG A 88 -1.93 7.74 10.23
N LYS A 89 -2.23 7.97 8.95
CA LYS A 89 -3.54 7.68 8.36
C LYS A 89 -3.86 6.18 8.38
N LEU A 90 -2.89 5.33 8.07
CA LEU A 90 -3.06 3.89 8.19
C LEU A 90 -3.21 3.45 9.66
N GLY A 91 -2.46 4.04 10.58
CA GLY A 91 -2.53 3.75 12.01
C GLY A 91 -3.88 4.09 12.66
N GLN A 92 -4.57 5.14 12.18
CA GLN A 92 -5.89 5.55 12.69
C GLN A 92 -7.01 4.54 12.42
N SER A 93 -6.80 3.58 11.53
CA SER A 93 -7.84 2.66 11.07
C SER A 93 -7.84 1.32 11.82
N ASP A 94 -7.11 1.20 12.94
CA ASP A 94 -6.96 -0.02 13.77
C ASP A 94 -6.53 -1.28 13.00
N VAL A 95 -6.00 -1.11 11.79
CA VAL A 95 -5.50 -2.21 10.95
C VAL A 95 -4.09 -2.66 11.34
N MET A 96 -3.38 -1.85 12.14
CA MET A 96 -1.99 -2.08 12.55
C MET A 96 -1.75 -1.64 14.00
N GLU A 97 -1.02 -2.46 14.77
CA GLU A 97 -0.65 -2.14 16.16
C GLU A 97 0.79 -1.64 16.27
N TYR A 98 1.68 -2.15 15.41
CA TYR A 98 3.11 -1.84 15.42
C TYR A 98 3.61 -1.48 14.02
N TYR A 99 4.68 -0.71 13.97
CA TYR A 99 5.50 -0.51 12.78
C TYR A 99 6.98 -0.64 13.13
N TRP A 100 7.81 -0.86 12.12
CA TRP A 100 9.25 -0.94 12.26
C TRP A 100 9.89 0.30 11.64
N ARG A 101 10.76 0.96 12.41
CA ARG A 101 11.53 2.12 11.97
C ARG A 101 12.96 1.70 11.73
N VAL A 102 13.48 1.97 10.53
CA VAL A 102 14.87 1.70 10.16
C VAL A 102 15.67 2.99 10.36
N LEU A 103 16.72 2.92 11.19
CA LEU A 103 17.56 4.06 11.56
C LEU A 103 19.05 3.73 11.33
N ARG A 104 19.92 4.72 11.47
CA ARG A 104 21.37 4.52 11.54
C ARG A 104 21.89 4.82 12.94
N ASP A 105 22.73 3.94 13.47
CA ASP A 105 23.43 4.17 14.74
C ASP A 105 24.61 5.15 14.57
N SER A 106 25.29 5.47 15.68
CA SER A 106 26.48 6.34 15.69
C SER A 106 27.65 5.79 14.87
N ARG A 107 27.62 4.50 14.51
CA ARG A 107 28.61 3.80 13.69
C ARG A 107 28.15 3.64 12.24
N GLN A 108 27.08 4.32 11.84
CA GLN A 108 26.45 4.26 10.51
C GLN A 108 25.88 2.88 10.11
N LYS A 109 25.66 1.99 11.08
CA LYS A 109 25.01 0.70 10.86
C LYS A 109 23.50 0.85 10.92
N SER A 110 22.80 0.14 10.04
CA SER A 110 21.34 0.09 10.07
C SER A 110 20.85 -0.66 11.31
N ILE A 111 19.93 -0.05 12.04
CA ILE A 111 19.22 -0.64 13.17
C ILE A 111 17.72 -0.61 12.89
N ILE A 112 16.98 -1.57 13.45
CA ILE A 112 15.53 -1.67 13.29
C ILE A 112 14.90 -1.62 14.67
N GLU A 113 14.02 -0.66 14.89
CA GLU A 113 13.29 -0.47 16.13
C GLU A 113 11.79 -0.68 15.90
N ARG A 114 11.14 -1.44 16.80
CA ARG A 114 9.68 -1.63 16.74
C ARG A 114 9.00 -0.56 17.57
N HIS A 115 8.08 0.17 16.96
CA HIS A 115 7.25 1.17 17.60
C HIS A 115 5.80 0.75 17.59
N ARG A 116 5.06 1.11 18.63
CA ARG A 116 3.60 0.95 18.68
C ARG A 116 2.96 2.22 18.11
N PHE A 117 1.84 2.07 17.41
CA PHE A 117 0.97 3.23 17.14
C PHE A 117 0.44 3.77 18.47
N GLY A 118 0.52 5.09 18.63
CA GLY A 118 0.05 5.81 19.82
C GLY A 118 -1.38 6.29 19.66
#